data_AF-A0A5J5LAN3-F1
#
_entry.id   AF-A0A5J5LAN3-F1
#
_cell.length_a   1.000
_cell.length_b   1.000
_cell.length_c   1.000
_cell.angle_alpha   90.00
_cell.angle_beta   90.00
_cell.angle_gamma   90.00
#
_symmetry.space_group_name_H-M   'P 1'
#
loop_
_entity.id
_entity.type
_entity.pdbx_description
1 polymer ?
#
loop_
_entity_poly.entity_id
_entity_poly.type
_entity_poly.pdbx_seq_one_letter_code
_entity_poly.pdbx_strand_id
1 'polypeptide(L)' 'MDLTRTERRLLWTGTALAGVVHLLVPGLLLSLARLGYRWVLAVEFTPQEGSRRRVRLLGVGFLAVAAALKRLLE' A
#
# COMPACT_ATOMS: atom_id res chain seq x y z
N MET A 1 -4.37 -23.99 -5.04
CA MET A 1 -5.71 -23.65 -4.53
C MET A 1 -6.37 -22.77 -5.56
N ASP A 2 -7.55 -23.15 -6.05
CA ASP A 2 -8.35 -22.25 -6.87
C ASP A 2 -8.97 -21.17 -5.99
N LEU A 3 -8.76 -19.92 -6.35
CA LEU A 3 -9.41 -18.79 -5.68
C LEU A 3 -10.89 -18.78 -6.07
N THR A 4 -11.76 -18.43 -5.14
CA THR A 4 -13.16 -18.11 -5.43
C THR A 4 -13.27 -16.77 -6.16
N ARG A 5 -14.40 -16.51 -6.81
CA ARG A 5 -14.69 -15.21 -7.44
C ARG A 5 -14.58 -14.05 -6.43
N THR A 6 -15.02 -14.27 -5.20
CA THR A 6 -14.96 -13.27 -4.13
C THR A 6 -13.52 -12.98 -3.73
N GLU A 7 -12.69 -14.01 -3.52
CA GLU A 7 -11.27 -13.83 -3.19
C GLU A 7 -10.51 -13.10 -4.31
N ARG A 8 -10.74 -13.47 -5.58
CA ARG A 8 -10.17 -12.75 -6.73
C ARG A 8 -10.53 -11.27 -6.73
N ARG A 9 -11.80 -10.95 -6.45
CA ARG A 9 -12.26 -9.56 -6.35
C ARG A 9 -11.63 -8.82 -5.18
N LEU A 10 -11.57 -9.44 -4.00
CA LEU A 10 -10.95 -8.86 -2.81
C LEU A 10 -9.47 -8.59 -3.01
N LEU A 11 -8.75 -9.46 -3.73
CA LEU A 11 -7.32 -9.28 -4.00
C LEU A 11 -7.05 -8.03 -4.84
N TRP A 12 -7.68 -7.89 -6.01
CA TRP A 12 -7.42 -6.71 -6.85
C TRP A 12 -7.98 -5.43 -6.23
N THR A 13 -9.16 -5.48 -5.58
CA THR A 13 -9.75 -4.30 -4.92
C THR A 13 -8.93 -3.86 -3.72
N GLY A 14 -8.50 -4.79 -2.86
CA GLY A 14 -7.63 -4.52 -1.72
C GLY A 14 -6.29 -3.92 -2.15
N THR A 15 -5.69 -4.48 -3.21
CA THR A 15 -4.44 -3.96 -3.79
C THR A 15 -4.63 -2.56 -4.37
N ALA A 16 -5.73 -2.32 -5.09
CA ALA A 16 -6.06 -1.00 -5.62
C ALA A 16 -6.25 0.02 -4.50
N LEU A 17 -6.99 -0.35 -3.45
CA LEU A 17 -7.24 0.49 -2.28
C LEU A 17 -5.92 0.85 -1.57
N ALA A 18 -5.03 -0.12 -1.37
CA ALA A 18 -3.70 0.12 -0.83
C ALA A 18 -2.94 1.14 -1.71
N GLY A 19 -2.99 0.99 -3.04
CA GLY A 19 -2.38 1.94 -3.96
C GLY A 19 -2.93 3.36 -3.84
N VAL A 20 -4.25 3.51 -3.77
CA VAL A 20 -4.92 4.81 -3.56
C VAL A 20 -4.48 5.46 -2.25
N VAL A 21 -4.47 4.71 -1.15
CA VAL A 21 -4.04 5.21 0.16
C VAL A 21 -2.59 5.70 0.11
N HIS A 22 -1.69 4.94 -0.50
CA HIS A 22 -0.28 5.32 -0.64
C HIS A 22 -0.07 6.56 -1.52
N LEU A 23 -0.90 6.73 -2.56
CA LEU A 23 -0.81 7.88 -3.46
C LEU A 23 -1.34 9.17 -2.82
N LEU A 24 -2.51 9.09 -2.17
CA LEU A 24 -3.24 10.27 -1.70
C LEU A 24 -2.77 10.74 -0.32
N VAL A 25 -2.48 9.83 0.61
CA VAL A 25 -2.17 10.18 2.01
C VAL A 25 -0.80 9.68 2.50
N PRO A 26 0.30 9.89 1.75
CA PRO A 26 1.62 9.40 2.13
C PRO A 26 2.14 10.01 3.44
N GLY A 27 1.74 11.25 3.77
CA GLY A 27 2.10 11.90 5.02
C GLY A 27 1.51 11.18 6.24
N LEU A 28 0.24 10.78 6.16
CA LEU A 28 -0.43 10.02 7.22
C LEU A 28 0.23 8.65 7.41
N LEU A 29 0.54 7.95 6.32
CA LEU A 29 1.23 6.65 6.38
C LEU A 29 2.59 6.75 7.09
N LEU A 30 3.37 7.79 6.79
CA LEU A 30 4.66 8.00 7.48
C LEU A 30 4.49 8.36 8.96
N SER A 31 3.44 9.11 9.32
CA SER A 31 3.12 9.41 10.73
C SER A 31 2.70 8.15 11.49
N LEU A 32 1.86 7.30 10.88
CA LEU A 32 1.47 6.01 11.44
C LEU A 32 2.66 5.06 11.57
N ALA A 33 3.54 5.02 10.57
CA ALA A 33 4.79 4.26 10.65
C ALA A 33 5.65 4.75 11.82
N ARG A 34 5.82 6.07 11.99
CA ARG A 34 6.55 6.62 13.14
C ARG A 34 5.95 6.18 14.47
N LEU A 35 4.62 6.25 14.59
CA LEU A 35 3.92 5.83 15.79
C LEU A 35 4.12 4.34 16.07
N GLY A 36 3.92 3.48 15.06
CA GLY A 36 4.06 2.03 15.18
C GLY A 36 5.49 1.62 15.53
N TYR A 37 6.48 2.20 14.85
CA TYR A 37 7.90 1.93 15.14
C TYR A 37 8.26 2.33 16.57
N ARG A 38 7.80 3.49 17.03
CA ARG A 38 8.08 3.94 18.39
C ARG A 38 7.41 3.08 19.46
N TRP A 39 6.13 2.77 19.30
CA TRP A 39 5.35 2.12 20.37
C TRP A 39 5.40 0.60 20.34
N VAL A 40 5.39 -0.01 19.16
CA VAL A 40 5.36 -1.47 19.01
C VAL A 40 6.77 -2.03 18.93
N LEU A 41 7.66 -1.33 18.22
CA LEU A 41 9.00 -1.82 17.93
C LEU A 41 10.09 -1.17 18.80
N ALA A 42 9.77 -0.12 19.56
CA ALA A 42 10.72 0.67 20.34
C ALA A 42 11.90 1.22 19.49
N VAL A 43 11.64 1.56 18.23
CA VAL A 43 12.62 2.11 17.28
C VAL A 43 12.20 3.51 16.83
N GLU A 44 13.14 4.45 16.76
CA GLU A 44 12.87 5.78 16.19
C GLU A 44 12.86 5.71 14.66
N PHE A 45 11.75 6.15 14.07
CA PHE A 45 11.59 6.20 12.62
C PHE A 45 11.65 7.65 12.11
N THR A 46 12.75 7.95 11.43
CA THR A 46 12.99 9.25 10.79
C THR A 46 12.84 9.11 9.27
N PRO A 47 11.74 9.62 8.67
CA PRO A 47 11.59 9.69 7.23
C PRO A 47 12.73 10.52 6.63
N GLN A 48 13.33 10.00 5.58
CA GLN A 48 14.37 10.70 4.83
C GLN A 48 13.75 11.69 3.84
N GLU A 49 14.60 12.55 3.28
CA GLU A 49 14.20 13.39 2.17
C GLU A 49 13.67 12.55 1.01
N GLY A 50 12.55 12.97 0.45
CA GLY A 50 11.87 12.21 -0.61
C GLY A 50 11.09 10.98 -0.17
N SER A 51 11.02 10.62 1.13
CA SER A 51 10.20 9.49 1.60
C SER A 51 8.74 9.59 1.15
N ARG A 52 8.13 10.78 1.19
CA ARG A 52 6.76 10.98 0.67
C ARG A 52 6.62 10.63 -0.81
N ARG A 53 7.62 11.00 -1.63
CA ARG A 53 7.65 10.67 -3.06
C ARG A 53 7.76 9.16 -3.26
N ARG A 54 8.62 8.48 -2.49
CA ARG A 54 8.76 7.02 -2.55
C ARG A 54 7.48 6.29 -2.16
N VAL A 55 6.77 6.75 -1.12
CA VAL A 55 5.45 6.20 -0.73
C VAL A 55 4.43 6.37 -1.86
N ARG A 56 4.40 7.53 -2.52
CA ARG A 56 3.54 7.73 -3.70
C ARG A 56 3.91 6.80 -4.85
N LEU A 57 5.19 6.59 -5.12
CA LEU A 57 5.65 5.65 -6.16
C LEU A 57 5.25 4.21 -5.83
N LEU A 58 5.30 3.80 -4.55
CA LEU A 58 4.74 2.52 -4.12
C LEU A 58 3.23 2.45 -4.42
N GLY A 59 2.50 3.55 -4.18
CA GLY A 59 1.08 3.66 -4.55
C GLY A 59 0.84 3.41 -6.04
N VAL A 60 1.64 4.01 -6.91
CA VAL A 60 1.59 3.76 -8.37
C VAL A 60 1.88 2.28 -8.67
N GLY A 61 2.89 1.69 -8.02
CA GLY A 61 3.21 0.27 -8.16
C GLY A 61 2.03 -0.63 -7.78
N PHE A 62 1.38 -0.38 -6.63
CA PHE A 62 0.19 -1.13 -6.22
C PHE A 62 -0.96 -1.00 -7.22
N LEU A 63 -1.22 0.19 -7.77
CA LEU A 63 -2.26 0.37 -8.78
C LEU A 63 -1.95 -0.42 -10.07
N ALA A 64 -0.68 -0.44 -10.50
CA ALA A 64 -0.25 -1.23 -11.64
C ALA A 64 -0.44 -2.74 -11.38
N VAL A 65 -0.06 -3.22 -10.20
CA VAL A 65 -0.29 -4.62 -9.80
C VAL A 65 -1.78 -4.93 -9.71
N ALA A 66 -2.60 -4.04 -9.16
CA ALA A 66 -4.05 -4.25 -9.08
C ALA A 66 -4.69 -4.35 -10.48
N ALA A 67 -4.24 -3.53 -11.44
CA ALA A 67 -4.69 -3.60 -12.82
C ALA A 67 -4.27 -4.93 -13.49
N ALA A 68 -3.05 -5.39 -13.25
CA ALA A 68 -2.57 -6.69 -13.72
C ALA A 68 -3.37 -7.84 -13.10
N LEU A 69 -3.57 -7.83 -11.78
CA LEU A 69 -4.39 -8.81 -11.06
C LEU A 69 -5.81 -8.85 -11.60
N LYS A 70 -6.45 -7.69 -11.78
CA LYS A 70 -7.79 -7.62 -12.36
C LYS A 70 -7.83 -8.29 -13.73
N ARG A 71 -6.86 -8.04 -14.61
CA ARG A 71 -6.80 -8.65 -15.95
C ARG A 71 -6.50 -10.15 -15.94
N LEU A 72 -5.77 -10.66 -14.94
CA LEU A 72 -5.41 -12.07 -14.85
C LEU A 72 -6.48 -12.91 -14.12
N LEU A 73 -7.34 -12.27 -13.34
CA LEU A 73 -8.31 -12.90 -12.45
C LEU A 73 -9.78 -12.73 -12.91
N GLU A 74 -10.02 -11.88 -13.90
CA GLU A 74 -11.28 -11.76 -14.66
C GLU A 74 -11.22 -12.62 -15.93
#